data_AF-A0A836RAE8-F1
#
_entry.id   AF-A0A836RAE8-F1
#
_cell.length_a   1.000
_cell.length_b   1.000
_cell.length_c   1.000
_cell.angle_alpha   90.00
_cell.angle_beta   90.00
_cell.angle_gamma   90.00
#
_symmetry.space_group_name_H-M   'P 1'
#
loop_
_entity.id
_entity.type
_entity.pdbx_description
1 polymer ?
#
loop_
_entity_poly.entity_id
_entity_poly.type
_entity_poly.pdbx_seq_one_letter_code
_entity_poly.pdbx_strand_id
1 'polypeptide(L)'
;MNEAVTEIEEALERLGKGSPWGGDMKVSDDFLDPVFRTYFQKLRLPNLMAKKNFYELVRYVPDDEIDVEIREKLDAIVATASSAKPAGGLP
;
A
#
# COMPACT_ATOMS: atom_id res chain seq x y z
N MET A 1 -11.50 -1.64 -12.42
CA MET A 1 -10.86 -1.87 -11.11
C MET A 1 -11.80 -2.63 -10.19
N ASN A 2 -12.97 -2.07 -9.83
CA ASN A 2 -13.95 -2.73 -8.94
C ASN A 2 -14.28 -4.17 -9.35
N GLU A 3 -14.49 -4.43 -10.65
CA GLU A 3 -14.72 -5.79 -11.13
C GLU A 3 -13.59 -6.78 -10.79
N ALA A 4 -12.32 -6.36 -10.93
CA ALA A 4 -11.17 -7.18 -10.59
C ALA A 4 -11.04 -7.36 -9.06
N VAL A 5 -11.39 -6.34 -8.28
CA VAL A 5 -11.45 -6.42 -6.81
C VAL A 5 -12.45 -7.49 -6.39
N THR A 6 -13.70 -7.38 -6.85
CA THR A 6 -14.78 -8.33 -6.53
C THR A 6 -14.42 -9.75 -6.98
N GLU A 7 -13.85 -9.91 -8.18
CA GLU A 7 -13.45 -11.22 -8.70
C GLU A 7 -12.41 -11.91 -7.80
N ILE A 8 -11.41 -11.17 -7.30
CA ILE A 8 -10.39 -11.73 -6.41
C ILE A 8 -10.95 -11.95 -5.00
N GLU A 9 -11.81 -11.07 -4.49
CA GLU A 9 -12.49 -11.27 -3.20
C GLU A 9 -13.31 -12.57 -3.18
N GLU A 10 -14.15 -12.77 -4.20
CA GLU A 10 -14.94 -14.01 -4.36
C GLU A 10 -14.03 -15.25 -4.49
N ALA A 11 -12.91 -15.12 -5.21
CA ALA A 11 -11.96 -16.21 -5.34
C ALA A 11 -11.31 -16.57 -4.00
N LEU A 12 -10.90 -15.59 -3.19
CA LEU A 12 -10.33 -15.81 -1.86
C LEU A 12 -11.33 -16.46 -0.91
N GLU A 13 -12.59 -16.03 -0.95
CA GLU A 13 -13.66 -16.62 -0.16
C GLU A 13 -13.91 -18.09 -0.56
N ARG A 14 -14.02 -18.37 -1.86
CA ARG A 14 -14.17 -19.76 -2.38
C ARG A 14 -13.00 -20.66 -2.01
N LEU A 15 -11.79 -20.10 -1.93
CA LEU A 15 -10.57 -20.82 -1.52
C LEU A 15 -10.43 -20.96 0.00
N GLY A 16 -11.37 -20.45 0.79
CA GLY A 16 -11.34 -20.51 2.25
C GLY A 16 -10.21 -19.68 2.87
N LYS A 17 -9.67 -18.70 2.14
CA LYS A 17 -8.57 -17.83 2.61
C LYS A 17 -9.05 -16.62 3.43
N GLY A 18 -10.37 -16.45 3.55
CA GLY A 18 -10.98 -15.34 4.30
C GLY A 18 -10.96 -14.02 3.54
N SER A 19 -11.26 -12.93 4.26
CA SER A 19 -11.34 -11.59 3.69
C SER A 19 -9.97 -10.90 3.69
N PRO A 20 -9.58 -10.20 2.61
CA PRO A 20 -8.36 -9.38 2.59
C PRO A 20 -8.42 -8.22 3.59
N TRP A 21 -9.60 -7.87 4.10
CA TRP A 21 -9.80 -6.78 5.07
C TRP A 21 -9.71 -7.24 6.53
N GLY A 22 -9.49 -8.54 6.79
CA GLY A 22 -9.51 -9.13 8.13
C GLY A 22 -8.17 -9.10 8.89
N GLY A 23 -7.07 -8.67 8.26
CA GLY A 23 -5.75 -8.52 8.90
C GLY A 23 -4.86 -9.78 8.93
N ASP A 24 -5.42 -10.97 8.74
CA ASP A 24 -4.67 -12.25 8.78
C ASP A 24 -3.92 -12.58 7.47
N MET A 25 -4.09 -11.76 6.43
CA MET A 25 -3.55 -11.99 5.10
C MET A 25 -2.49 -10.94 4.75
N LYS A 26 -1.47 -11.35 4.00
CA LYS A 26 -0.53 -10.41 3.40
C LYS A 26 -1.17 -9.74 2.18
N VAL A 27 -2.02 -8.75 2.44
CA VAL A 27 -2.88 -8.07 1.44
C VAL A 27 -2.10 -7.60 0.21
N SER A 28 -0.87 -7.11 0.38
CA SER A 28 -0.03 -6.70 -0.75
C SER A 28 0.25 -7.83 -1.74
N ASP A 29 0.59 -9.02 -1.25
CA ASP A 29 1.02 -10.14 -2.09
C ASP A 29 -0.16 -11.03 -2.49
N ASP A 30 -1.05 -11.31 -1.55
CA ASP A 30 -2.12 -12.29 -1.72
C ASP A 30 -3.38 -11.69 -2.34
N PHE A 31 -3.52 -10.35 -2.34
CA PHE A 31 -4.72 -9.66 -2.83
C PHE A 31 -4.43 -8.57 -3.88
N LEU A 32 -3.61 -7.57 -3.57
CA LEU A 32 -3.37 -6.43 -4.47
C LEU A 32 -2.66 -6.86 -5.76
N ASP A 33 -1.62 -7.70 -5.66
CA ASP A 33 -0.91 -8.25 -6.81
C ASP A 33 -1.84 -8.96 -7.82
N PRO A 34 -2.71 -9.90 -7.42
CA PRO A 34 -3.67 -10.51 -8.33
C PRO A 34 -4.73 -9.52 -8.84
N VAL A 35 -5.23 -8.60 -8.02
CA VAL A 35 -6.21 -7.58 -8.46
C VAL A 35 -5.65 -6.72 -9.59
N PHE A 36 -4.43 -6.17 -9.44
CA PHE A 36 -3.82 -5.35 -10.47
C PHE A 36 -3.52 -6.16 -11.73
N ARG A 37 -3.03 -7.39 -11.57
CA ARG A 37 -2.80 -8.29 -12.71
C ARG A 37 -4.09 -8.51 -13.51
N THR A 38 -5.18 -8.88 -12.85
CA THR A 38 -6.48 -9.10 -13.47
C THR A 38 -7.01 -7.83 -14.12
N TYR A 39 -6.93 -6.69 -13.43
CA TYR A 39 -7.37 -5.40 -13.97
C TYR A 39 -6.65 -5.02 -15.26
N PHE A 40 -5.31 -5.04 -15.28
CA PHE A 40 -4.53 -4.68 -16.47
C PHE A 40 -4.68 -5.72 -17.60
N GLN A 41 -4.84 -7.01 -17.27
CA GLN A 41 -5.17 -8.04 -18.25
C GLN A 41 -6.50 -7.79 -18.95
N LYS A 42 -7.56 -7.43 -18.20
CA LYS A 42 -8.87 -7.07 -18.79
C LYS A 42 -8.78 -5.86 -19.71
N LEU A 43 -7.93 -4.89 -19.36
CA LEU A 43 -7.65 -3.72 -20.19
C LEU A 43 -6.72 -4.01 -21.39
N ARG A 44 -6.14 -5.22 -21.48
CA ARG A 44 -5.11 -5.59 -22.47
C ARG A 44 -3.88 -4.67 -22.43
N LEU A 45 -3.52 -4.21 -21.24
CA LEU A 45 -2.38 -3.35 -20.98
C LEU A 45 -1.31 -4.10 -20.17
N PRO A 46 -0.03 -3.71 -20.28
CA PRO A 46 0.99 -4.20 -19.37
C PRO A 46 0.65 -3.80 -17.92
N ASN A 47 0.95 -4.67 -16.95
CA ASN A 47 0.75 -4.33 -15.54
C ASN A 47 1.76 -3.26 -15.13
N LEU A 48 1.27 -2.03 -14.98
CA LEU A 48 2.06 -0.89 -14.49
C LEU A 48 2.14 -0.86 -12.96
N MET A 49 1.27 -1.61 -12.28
CA MET A 49 1.14 -1.61 -10.84
C MET A 49 1.69 -2.90 -10.25
N ALA A 50 3.00 -3.09 -10.42
CA ALA A 50 3.75 -4.11 -9.71
C ALA A 50 3.98 -3.68 -8.26
N LYS A 51 4.22 -4.64 -7.35
CA LYS A 51 4.51 -4.40 -5.92
C LYS A 51 5.49 -3.26 -5.63
N LYS A 52 6.52 -3.10 -6.46
CA LYS A 52 7.50 -1.99 -6.34
C LYS A 52 6.88 -0.60 -6.46
N ASN A 53 5.71 -0.47 -7.09
CA ASN A 53 5.00 0.79 -7.33
C ASN A 53 3.83 1.01 -6.35
N PHE A 54 3.61 0.12 -5.38
CA PHE A 54 2.51 0.28 -4.42
C PHE A 54 2.65 1.52 -3.54
N TYR A 55 3.85 2.11 -3.42
CA TYR A 55 4.02 3.41 -2.77
C TYR A 55 3.19 4.52 -3.44
N GLU A 56 2.80 4.37 -4.71
CA GLU A 56 1.92 5.33 -5.37
C GLU A 56 0.49 5.31 -4.80
N LEU A 57 0.06 4.19 -4.21
CA LEU A 57 -1.26 4.07 -3.57
C LEU A 57 -1.40 4.97 -2.36
N VAL A 58 -0.30 5.22 -1.65
CA VAL A 58 -0.26 6.09 -0.46
C VAL A 58 -0.76 7.50 -0.79
N ARG A 59 -0.59 7.96 -2.03
CA ARG A 59 -1.04 9.30 -2.47
C ARG A 59 -2.56 9.44 -2.54
N TYR A 60 -3.30 8.34 -2.51
CA TYR A 60 -4.76 8.32 -2.59
C TYR A 60 -5.42 8.02 -1.25
N VAL A 61 -4.65 7.79 -0.19
CA VAL A 61 -5.16 7.56 1.16
C VAL A 61 -5.43 8.92 1.82
N PRO A 62 -6.66 9.17 2.33
CA PRO A 62 -6.94 10.35 3.14
C PRO A 62 -6.06 10.42 4.40
N ASP A 63 -5.62 11.61 4.78
CA ASP A 63 -4.73 11.80 5.94
C ASP A 63 -5.32 11.27 7.25
N ASP A 64 -6.64 11.27 7.39
CA ASP A 64 -7.39 10.79 8.55
C ASP A 64 -7.53 9.26 8.60
N GLU A 65 -7.28 8.57 7.49
CA GLU A 65 -7.21 7.10 7.43
C GLU A 65 -5.79 6.56 7.67
N ILE A 66 -4.78 7.43 7.72
CA ILE A 66 -3.42 7.04 8.07
C ILE A 66 -3.36 6.73 9.57
N ASP A 67 -2.92 5.51 9.90
CA ASP A 67 -2.76 5.06 11.28
C ASP A 67 -1.92 6.04 12.10
N VAL A 68 -2.38 6.30 13.34
CA VAL A 68 -1.74 7.22 14.27
C VAL A 68 -0.28 6.84 14.54
N GLU A 69 0.06 5.56 14.57
CA GLU A 69 1.44 5.10 14.76
C GLU A 69 2.34 5.62 13.65
N ILE A 70 1.89 5.57 12.39
CA ILE A 70 2.66 6.04 11.23
C ILE A 70 2.91 7.55 11.35
N ARG A 71 1.86 8.31 11.70
CA ARG A 71 1.96 9.76 11.92
C ARG A 71 2.98 10.09 13.00
N GLU A 72 2.89 9.43 14.16
CA GLU A 72 3.83 9.62 15.28
C GLU A 72 5.29 9.33 14.89
N LYS A 73 5.54 8.26 14.12
CA LYS A 73 6.90 7.96 13.65
C LYS A 73 7.42 9.00 12.67
N LEU A 74 6.59 9.46 11.73
CA LEU A 74 6.98 10.50 10.78
C LEU A 74 7.29 11.82 11.50
N ASP A 75 6.47 12.21 12.48
CA ASP A 75 6.71 13.40 13.30
C ASP A 75 8.03 13.30 14.10
N ALA A 76 8.33 12.14 14.67
CA ALA A 76 9.59 11.89 15.37
C ALA A 76 10.81 12.01 14.45
N ILE A 77 10.71 11.55 13.20
CA ILE A 77 11.76 11.70 12.19
C ILE A 77 11.97 13.18 11.86
N VAL A 78 10.89 13.94 11.65
CA VAL A 78 10.95 15.38 11.38
C VAL A 78 11.59 16.13 12.54
N ALA A 79 11.16 15.88 13.78
CA ALA A 79 11.72 16.50 14.97
C ALA A 79 13.23 16.21 15.11
N THR A 80 13.63 14.97 14.85
CA THR A 80 15.04 14.57 14.86
C THR A 80 15.83 15.34 13.81
N ALA A 81 15.34 15.38 12.56
CA ALA A 81 16.00 16.09 11.46
C ALA A 81 16.11 17.60 11.73
N SER A 82 15.08 18.23 12.30
CA SER A 82 15.11 19.66 12.66
C SER A 82 16.09 19.99 13.79
N SER A 83 16.32 19.04 14.71
CA SER A 83 17.26 19.21 15.84
C SER A 83 18.70 18.82 15.49
N ALA A 84 18.91 18.17 14.35
CA ALA A 84 20.21 17.70 13.91
C ALA A 84 21.13 18.88 13.59
N LYS A 85 22.29 18.95 14.25
CA LYS A 85 23.38 19.85 13.87
C LYS A 85 24.37 19.09 12.99
N PRO A 86 24.56 19.46 11.71
CA PRO A 86 25.57 18.83 10.88
C PRO A 86 26.96 19.09 11.46
N ALA A 87 27.79 18.04 11.56
CA ALA A 87 29.12 18.10 12.16
C ALA A 87 30.18 18.86 11.30
N GLY A 88 29.74 19.74 10.40
CA GLY A 88 30.60 20.37 9.40
C GLY A 88 30.07 21.73 8.92
N GLY A 89 29.68 22.60 9.85
CA GLY A 89 29.66 24.04 9.57
C GLY A 89 31.10 24.57 9.69
N LEU A 90 31.86 24.58 8.60
CA LEU A 90 33.10 25.34 8.54
C LEU A 90 32.76 26.85 8.59
N PRO A 91 33.51 27.66 9.36
CA PRO A 91 33.37 29.12 9.40
C PRO A 91 33.73 29.79 8.08
#